data_AF-W4V6F3-F1
#
_entry.id   AF-W4V6F3-F1
#
_cell.length_a   1.000
_cell.length_b   1.000
_cell.length_c   1.000
_cell.angle_alpha   90.00
_cell.angle_beta   90.00
_cell.angle_gamma   90.00
#
_symmetry.space_group_name_H-M   'P 1'
#
loop_
_entity.id
_entity.type
_entity.pdbx_description
1 polymer ?
#
loop_
_entity_poly.entity_id
_entity_poly.type
_entity_poly.pdbx_seq_one_letter_code
_entity_poly.pdbx_strand_id
1 'polypeptide(L)'
;MAIDAVSHQKTIQEIIDSTANKSNQRKTGELGKDEFLNLLITQLQYQDPLNPVDDKEFISQMAQFSALEQMQNLNTSFSATKAFGMIGKYITANKTNGSSSEASFVEGIVRSVKMEGGKTLLVVDGLDIPVENVLTVSEEYGQFSSSNISQYTGIIGYEVKGSVYDPATGDIIGVSGIVKEIQRGVYENYAVMDGVKVTIAAVDTKVNSADPNFKKDYLEENIGKKVSLVITDAYGYGLQVPVTGILRDFNIAPDGKITGVLDEVYVPVDSISNIKRPSANSIVDDGTEKNPQVEEPQDGEPQNEEPGNV
;
A
#
# COMPACT_ATOMS: atom_id res chain seq x y z
N MET A 1 -67.93 49.50 16.38
CA MET A 1 -66.86 48.53 16.68
C MET A 1 -67.46 47.14 16.58
N ALA A 2 -66.91 46.28 15.71
CA ALA A 2 -66.81 44.81 15.83
C ALA A 2 -66.19 44.28 14.51
N ILE A 3 -64.91 43.88 14.51
CA ILE A 3 -64.37 42.51 14.51
C ILE A 3 -65.00 41.54 13.48
N ASP A 4 -64.19 41.05 12.54
CA ASP A 4 -63.76 39.65 12.55
C ASP A 4 -62.55 39.44 11.62
N ALA A 5 -61.38 39.32 12.24
CA ALA A 5 -60.16 38.85 11.60
C ALA A 5 -60.17 37.32 11.66
N VAL A 6 -60.76 36.69 10.65
CA VAL A 6 -60.63 35.24 10.47
C VAL A 6 -59.21 34.96 9.99
N SER A 7 -58.38 34.50 10.93
CA SER A 7 -57.11 33.84 10.67
C SER A 7 -57.37 32.67 9.72
N HIS A 8 -56.99 32.84 8.46
CA HIS A 8 -57.00 31.75 7.48
C HIS A 8 -55.90 30.77 7.88
N GLN A 9 -56.25 29.80 8.73
CA GLN A 9 -55.41 28.62 8.92
C GLN A 9 -55.35 27.89 7.58
N LYS A 10 -54.15 27.83 7.01
CA LYS A 10 -53.90 27.06 5.79
C LYS A 10 -54.36 25.64 6.00
N THR A 11 -55.11 25.13 5.04
CA THR A 11 -55.47 23.72 5.01
C THR A 11 -54.21 22.87 4.85
N ILE A 12 -54.24 21.63 5.34
CA ILE A 12 -53.12 20.69 5.19
C ILE A 12 -52.74 20.54 3.71
N GLN A 13 -53.73 20.59 2.82
CA GLN A 13 -53.53 20.58 1.38
C GLN A 13 -52.71 21.78 0.89
N GLU A 14 -53.00 22.99 1.36
CA GLU A 14 -52.24 24.20 1.00
C GLU A 14 -50.82 24.22 1.58
N ILE A 15 -50.60 23.55 2.71
CA ILE A 15 -49.25 23.39 3.29
C ILE A 15 -48.44 22.43 2.42
N ILE A 16 -49.05 21.31 2.00
CA ILE A 16 -48.45 20.33 1.09
C ILE A 16 -48.11 20.97 -0.26
N ASP A 17 -49.03 21.73 -0.85
CA ASP A 17 -48.80 22.40 -2.14
C ASP A 17 -47.73 23.51 -2.05
N SER A 18 -47.64 24.19 -0.91
CA SER A 18 -46.60 25.20 -0.67
C SER A 18 -45.20 24.58 -0.44
N THR A 19 -45.16 23.32 0.01
CA THR A 19 -43.93 22.57 0.27
C THR A 19 -43.44 21.88 -1.01
N ALA A 20 -44.37 21.33 -1.80
CA ALA A 20 -44.10 20.78 -3.14
C ALA A 20 -43.52 21.84 -4.09
N ASN A 21 -44.03 23.08 -4.07
CA ASN A 21 -43.49 24.16 -4.91
C ASN A 21 -42.12 24.69 -4.46
N LYS A 22 -41.69 24.45 -3.21
CA LYS A 22 -40.33 24.78 -2.73
C LYS A 22 -39.29 23.69 -2.97
N SER A 23 -39.72 22.49 -3.41
CA SER A 23 -38.87 21.34 -3.71
C SER A 23 -37.94 21.57 -4.92
N ASN A 24 -38.31 22.45 -5.85
CA ASN A 24 -37.48 22.77 -7.03
C ASN A 24 -36.18 23.54 -6.72
N GLN A 25 -35.88 23.89 -5.47
CA GLN A 25 -34.68 24.65 -5.09
C GLN A 25 -33.81 24.06 -3.97
N ARG A 26 -34.10 22.87 -3.43
CA ARG A 26 -33.26 22.28 -2.35
C ARG A 26 -32.83 20.87 -2.70
N LYS A 27 -31.53 20.59 -2.58
CA LYS A 27 -30.96 19.24 -2.72
C LYS A 27 -31.70 18.29 -1.77
N THR A 28 -32.36 17.28 -2.34
CA THR A 28 -33.53 16.60 -1.79
C THR A 28 -33.26 15.37 -0.91
N GLY A 29 -32.03 15.11 -0.46
CA GLY A 29 -31.73 13.77 0.09
C GLY A 29 -31.89 13.59 1.59
N GLU A 30 -31.25 14.42 2.41
CA GLU A 30 -31.23 14.17 3.88
C GLU A 30 -32.41 14.81 4.63
N LEU A 31 -33.00 15.89 4.11
CA LEU A 31 -33.95 16.69 4.89
C LEU A 31 -35.42 16.20 4.80
N GLY A 32 -35.77 15.40 3.79
CA GLY A 32 -37.15 14.93 3.57
C GLY A 32 -37.59 13.81 4.53
N LYS A 33 -36.64 13.01 5.04
CA LYS A 33 -36.92 11.87 5.93
C LYS A 33 -37.32 12.31 7.34
N ASP A 34 -36.68 13.35 7.86
CA ASP A 34 -36.90 13.87 9.21
C ASP A 34 -38.19 14.71 9.30
N GLU A 35 -38.51 15.51 8.28
CA GLU A 35 -39.81 16.18 8.15
C GLU A 35 -40.95 15.16 8.00
N PHE A 36 -40.71 14.04 7.32
CA PHE A 36 -41.67 12.96 7.15
C PHE A 36 -41.90 12.14 8.44
N LEU A 37 -40.85 11.79 9.19
CA LEU A 37 -40.99 11.11 10.49
C LEU A 37 -41.76 11.98 11.49
N ASN A 38 -41.55 13.29 11.48
CA ASN A 38 -42.34 14.22 12.28
C ASN A 38 -43.82 14.26 11.87
N LEU A 39 -44.11 14.25 10.56
CA LEU A 39 -45.49 14.14 10.07
C LEU A 39 -46.15 12.81 10.45
N LEU A 40 -45.42 11.70 10.38
CA LEU A 40 -45.91 10.36 10.76
C LEU A 40 -46.23 10.27 12.26
N ILE A 41 -45.36 10.83 13.11
CA ILE A 41 -45.58 10.92 14.57
C ILE A 41 -46.79 11.82 14.87
N THR A 42 -46.93 12.93 14.13
CA THR A 42 -48.06 13.86 14.27
C THR A 42 -49.38 13.20 13.87
N GLN A 43 -49.41 12.40 12.81
CA GLN A 43 -50.60 11.65 12.38
C GLN A 43 -50.96 10.55 13.39
N LEU A 44 -49.99 9.82 13.94
CA LEU A 44 -50.21 8.82 15.01
C LEU A 44 -50.80 9.43 16.30
N GLN A 45 -50.48 10.69 16.61
CA GLN A 45 -51.06 11.40 17.75
C GLN A 45 -52.51 11.88 17.53
N TYR A 46 -52.96 12.01 16.28
CA TYR A 46 -54.23 12.65 15.92
C TYR A 46 -55.21 11.79 15.10
N GLN A 47 -54.91 10.50 14.84
CA GLN A 47 -55.82 9.61 14.11
C GLN A 47 -57.00 9.13 14.98
N ASP A 48 -58.21 9.23 14.43
CA ASP A 48 -59.41 8.56 14.93
C ASP A 48 -59.32 7.05 14.59
N PRO A 49 -59.48 6.12 15.56
CA PRO A 49 -59.25 4.68 15.38
C PRO A 49 -60.06 3.97 14.28
N LEU A 50 -61.08 4.62 13.70
CA LEU A 50 -62.08 3.97 12.86
C LEU A 50 -61.81 3.99 11.33
N ASN A 51 -60.76 4.67 10.83
CA ASN A 51 -60.41 4.62 9.38
C ASN A 51 -58.90 4.76 9.08
N PRO A 52 -58.11 3.67 9.18
CA PRO A 52 -56.64 3.71 9.07
C PRO A 52 -56.07 3.36 7.67
N VAL A 53 -56.79 3.58 6.57
CA VAL A 53 -56.51 2.87 5.29
C VAL A 53 -55.82 3.66 4.18
N ASP A 54 -55.87 4.99 4.14
CA ASP A 54 -55.30 5.78 3.03
C ASP A 54 -53.80 6.10 3.19
N ASP A 55 -53.27 6.14 4.42
CA ASP A 55 -51.87 6.54 4.65
C ASP A 55 -50.84 5.45 4.30
N LYS A 56 -51.27 4.18 4.24
CA LYS A 56 -50.38 3.04 4.00
C LYS A 56 -49.81 3.00 2.59
N GLU A 57 -50.60 3.41 1.59
CA GLU A 57 -50.17 3.38 0.19
C GLU A 57 -49.12 4.47 -0.08
N PHE A 58 -49.28 5.66 0.49
CA PHE A 58 -48.29 6.73 0.42
C PHE A 58 -46.99 6.38 1.17
N ILE A 59 -47.09 5.79 2.37
CA ILE A 59 -45.93 5.29 3.13
C ILE A 59 -45.16 4.24 2.31
N SER A 60 -45.88 3.33 1.65
CA SER A 60 -45.27 2.31 0.80
C SER A 60 -44.52 2.91 -0.39
N GLN A 61 -45.07 3.93 -1.05
CA GLN A 61 -44.40 4.63 -2.15
C GLN A 61 -43.18 5.43 -1.67
N MET A 62 -43.27 6.13 -0.53
CA MET A 62 -42.14 6.89 0.02
C MET A 62 -41.01 5.98 0.50
N ALA A 63 -41.34 4.85 1.13
CA ALA A 63 -40.36 3.83 1.49
C ALA A 63 -39.65 3.27 0.24
N GLN A 64 -40.38 3.09 -0.87
CA GLN A 64 -39.81 2.68 -2.14
C GLN A 64 -38.86 3.73 -2.73
N PHE A 65 -39.21 5.02 -2.69
CA PHE A 65 -38.31 6.11 -3.08
C PHE A 65 -37.06 6.19 -2.19
N SER A 66 -37.22 6.06 -0.88
CA SER A 66 -36.10 6.08 0.08
C SER A 66 -35.13 4.91 -0.15
N ALA A 67 -35.66 3.73 -0.50
CA ALA A 67 -34.84 2.57 -0.85
C ALA A 67 -34.08 2.77 -2.17
N LEU A 68 -34.71 3.37 -3.18
CA LEU A 68 -34.06 3.72 -4.45
C LEU A 68 -32.94 4.75 -4.24
N GLU A 69 -33.18 5.76 -3.40
CA GLU A 69 -32.16 6.76 -3.07
C GLU A 69 -30.97 6.13 -2.33
N GLN A 70 -31.22 5.26 -1.34
CA GLN A 70 -30.14 4.53 -0.67
C GLN A 70 -29.36 3.66 -1.65
N MET A 71 -30.02 2.96 -2.58
CA MET A 71 -29.33 2.23 -3.65
C MET A 71 -28.49 3.14 -4.54
N GLN A 72 -28.98 4.34 -4.86
CA GLN A 72 -28.22 5.32 -5.62
C GLN A 72 -26.98 5.83 -4.87
N ASN A 73 -27.12 6.07 -3.56
CA ASN A 73 -26.01 6.46 -2.68
C ASN A 73 -24.95 5.35 -2.56
N LEU A 74 -25.40 4.09 -2.47
CA LEU A 74 -24.51 2.92 -2.47
C LEU A 74 -23.78 2.78 -3.81
N ASN A 75 -24.48 2.91 -4.94
CA ASN A 75 -23.85 2.88 -6.27
C ASN A 75 -22.81 4.00 -6.44
N THR A 76 -23.09 5.19 -5.90
CA THR A 76 -22.16 6.32 -5.92
C THR A 76 -20.91 6.02 -5.07
N SER A 77 -21.11 5.48 -3.86
CA SER A 77 -20.02 5.12 -2.94
C SER A 77 -19.15 3.99 -3.50
N PHE A 78 -19.78 3.01 -4.14
CA PHE A 78 -19.10 1.92 -4.83
C PHE A 78 -18.30 2.42 -6.04
N SER A 79 -18.88 3.33 -6.84
CA SER A 79 -18.19 3.95 -7.97
C SER A 79 -16.98 4.76 -7.51
N ALA A 80 -17.10 5.50 -6.40
CA ALA A 80 -15.99 6.22 -5.78
C ALA A 80 -14.88 5.26 -5.32
N THR A 81 -15.24 4.16 -4.67
CA THR A 81 -14.28 3.14 -4.22
C THR A 81 -13.53 2.52 -5.41
N LYS A 82 -14.26 2.17 -6.47
CA LYS A 82 -13.67 1.68 -7.73
C LYS A 82 -12.71 2.70 -8.33
N ALA A 83 -13.10 3.98 -8.36
CA ALA A 83 -12.29 5.07 -8.88
C ALA A 83 -11.00 5.30 -8.09
N PHE A 84 -11.07 5.30 -6.76
CA PHE A 84 -9.89 5.48 -5.91
C PHE A 84 -8.86 4.36 -6.13
N GLY A 85 -9.32 3.13 -6.36
CA GLY A 85 -8.45 2.01 -6.72
C GLY A 85 -7.83 2.09 -8.14
N MET A 86 -8.27 3.03 -8.97
CA MET A 86 -7.70 3.29 -10.30
C MET A 86 -6.66 4.42 -10.30
N ILE A 87 -6.56 5.23 -9.23
CA ILE A 87 -5.55 6.29 -9.14
C ILE A 87 -4.15 5.68 -9.30
N GLY A 88 -3.34 6.25 -10.18
CA GLY A 88 -2.00 5.75 -10.50
C GLY A 88 -1.96 4.53 -11.43
N LYS A 89 -3.12 4.04 -11.90
CA LYS A 89 -3.19 2.95 -12.89
C LYS A 89 -3.35 3.52 -14.30
N TYR A 90 -2.88 2.76 -15.28
CA TYR A 90 -3.12 3.03 -16.69
C TYR A 90 -4.49 2.48 -17.08
N ILE A 91 -5.28 3.27 -17.79
CA ILE A 91 -6.63 2.89 -18.21
C ILE A 91 -6.83 3.17 -19.70
N THR A 92 -7.67 2.35 -20.35
CA THR A 92 -8.27 2.68 -21.65
C THR A 92 -9.77 2.87 -21.43
N ALA A 93 -10.31 3.98 -21.92
CA ALA A 93 -11.72 4.33 -21.75
C ALA A 93 -12.34 4.90 -23.03
N ASN A 94 -13.66 4.74 -23.15
CA ASN A 94 -14.42 5.36 -24.23
C ASN A 94 -14.57 6.88 -24.00
N LYS A 95 -14.26 7.66 -25.02
CA LYS A 95 -14.52 9.10 -25.05
C LYS A 95 -15.87 9.36 -25.72
N THR A 96 -16.80 9.91 -24.96
CA THR A 96 -18.14 10.23 -25.45
C THR A 96 -18.10 11.55 -26.25
N ASN A 97 -17.86 11.47 -27.57
CA ASN A 97 -18.06 12.62 -28.47
C ASN A 97 -19.48 12.53 -29.06
N GLY A 98 -20.36 13.43 -28.63
CA GLY A 98 -21.78 13.44 -28.99
C GLY A 98 -22.12 13.73 -30.46
N SER A 99 -21.22 13.52 -31.43
CA SER A 99 -21.47 13.86 -32.85
C SER A 99 -20.68 13.07 -33.90
N SER A 100 -19.89 12.05 -33.54
CA SER A 100 -19.19 11.22 -34.54
C SER A 100 -19.39 9.74 -34.23
N SER A 101 -19.64 8.94 -35.27
CA SER A 101 -19.80 7.48 -35.20
C SER A 101 -18.47 6.74 -35.04
N GLU A 102 -17.37 7.46 -34.80
CA GLU A 102 -16.05 6.90 -34.49
C GLU A 102 -15.87 6.72 -32.98
N ALA A 103 -15.54 5.49 -32.58
CA ALA A 103 -15.11 5.19 -31.22
C ALA A 103 -13.73 5.84 -30.99
N SER A 104 -13.71 6.98 -30.31
CA SER A 104 -12.44 7.55 -29.81
C SER A 104 -12.16 7.00 -28.41
N PHE A 105 -10.93 6.56 -28.19
CA PHE A 105 -10.45 6.08 -26.90
C PHE A 105 -9.60 7.17 -26.23
N VAL A 106 -9.63 7.19 -24.90
CA VAL A 106 -8.66 7.89 -24.07
C VAL A 106 -7.85 6.85 -23.34
N GLU A 107 -6.54 6.96 -23.44
CA GLU A 107 -5.59 6.11 -22.75
C GLU A 107 -4.66 6.99 -21.92
N GLY A 108 -4.33 6.54 -20.72
CA GLY A 108 -3.41 7.26 -19.84
C GLY A 108 -3.54 6.89 -18.38
N ILE A 109 -2.73 7.54 -17.56
CA ILE A 109 -2.69 7.33 -16.11
C ILE A 109 -3.78 8.16 -15.43
N VAL A 110 -4.53 7.55 -14.52
CA VAL A 110 -5.47 8.29 -13.66
C VAL A 110 -4.69 9.11 -12.64
N ARG A 111 -4.72 10.44 -12.78
CA ARG A 111 -4.04 11.37 -11.85
C ARG A 111 -4.85 11.66 -10.59
N SER A 112 -6.16 11.74 -10.73
CA SER A 112 -7.06 12.05 -9.62
C SER A 112 -8.48 11.62 -9.90
N VAL A 113 -9.30 11.58 -8.84
CA VAL A 113 -10.75 11.32 -8.91
C VAL A 113 -11.50 12.58 -8.50
N LYS A 114 -12.54 12.93 -9.27
CA LYS A 114 -13.44 14.04 -9.00
C LYS A 114 -14.86 13.50 -8.84
N MET A 115 -15.61 14.05 -7.89
CA MET A 115 -17.03 13.78 -7.75
C MET A 115 -17.80 15.05 -8.10
N GLU A 116 -18.63 15.00 -9.14
CA GLU A 116 -19.43 16.14 -9.59
C GLU A 116 -20.82 15.66 -10.01
N GLY A 117 -21.87 16.31 -9.49
CA GLY A 117 -23.25 15.96 -9.84
C GLY A 117 -23.65 14.51 -9.53
N GLY A 118 -23.05 13.88 -8.51
CA GLY A 118 -23.28 12.48 -8.16
C GLY A 118 -22.58 11.47 -9.09
N LYS A 119 -21.79 11.94 -10.05
CA LYS A 119 -20.98 11.10 -10.94
C LYS A 119 -19.54 11.07 -10.46
N THR A 120 -18.92 9.89 -10.59
CA THR A 120 -17.49 9.71 -10.31
C THR A 120 -16.70 9.79 -11.61
N LEU A 121 -15.80 10.77 -11.67
CA LEU A 121 -15.01 11.11 -12.84
C LEU A 121 -13.52 10.87 -12.52
N LEU A 122 -12.81 10.27 -13.46
CA LEU A 122 -11.36 10.08 -13.47
C LEU A 122 -10.71 11.20 -14.27
N VAL A 123 -9.64 11.80 -13.76
CA VAL A 123 -8.86 12.79 -14.51
C VAL A 123 -7.69 12.08 -15.17
N VAL A 124 -7.74 11.96 -16.49
CA VAL A 124 -6.73 11.30 -17.33
C VAL A 124 -6.27 12.30 -18.39
N ASP A 125 -5.00 12.68 -18.35
CA ASP A 125 -4.43 13.73 -19.22
C ASP A 125 -5.24 15.04 -19.27
N GLY A 126 -5.85 15.40 -18.14
CA GLY A 126 -6.68 16.60 -18.00
C GLY A 126 -8.11 16.47 -18.52
N LEU A 127 -8.52 15.27 -18.95
CA LEU A 127 -9.88 14.96 -19.37
C LEU A 127 -10.64 14.26 -18.24
N ASP A 128 -11.88 14.68 -18.04
CA ASP A 128 -12.81 14.06 -17.08
C ASP A 128 -13.50 12.86 -17.75
N ILE A 129 -13.15 11.65 -17.31
CA ILE A 129 -13.65 10.38 -17.84
C ILE A 129 -14.55 9.70 -16.81
N PRO A 130 -15.83 9.42 -17.11
CA PRO A 130 -16.69 8.67 -16.21
C PRO A 130 -16.12 7.28 -15.90
N VAL A 131 -16.15 6.87 -14.63
CA VAL A 131 -15.67 5.52 -14.21
C VAL A 131 -16.36 4.38 -14.95
N GLU A 132 -17.60 4.61 -15.37
CA GLU A 132 -18.42 3.69 -16.17
C GLU A 132 -17.90 3.47 -17.60
N ASN A 133 -17.13 4.43 -18.14
CA ASN A 133 -16.59 4.38 -19.50
C ASN A 133 -15.23 3.65 -19.57
N VAL A 134 -14.67 3.23 -18.44
CA VAL A 134 -13.40 2.51 -18.37
C VAL A 134 -13.57 1.09 -18.92
N LEU A 135 -12.80 0.75 -19.94
CA LEU A 135 -12.81 -0.56 -20.59
C LEU A 135 -11.78 -1.49 -19.95
N THR A 136 -10.56 -0.99 -19.76
CA THR A 136 -9.46 -1.76 -19.19
C THR A 136 -8.76 -0.94 -18.12
N VAL A 137 -8.24 -1.64 -17.11
CA VAL A 137 -7.35 -1.10 -16.09
C VAL A 137 -6.14 -2.01 -16.05
N SER A 138 -4.96 -1.46 -16.29
CA SER A 138 -3.69 -2.17 -16.21
C SER A 138 -2.75 -1.44 -15.27
N GLU A 139 -1.88 -2.21 -14.61
CA GLU A 139 -0.70 -1.63 -13.99
C GLU A 139 0.24 -1.20 -15.12
N GLU A 140 0.67 0.05 -15.11
CA GLU A 140 1.57 0.53 -16.14
C GLU A 140 2.91 -0.21 -16.04
N TYR A 141 3.27 -0.93 -17.09
CA TYR A 141 4.64 -1.40 -17.29
C TYR A 141 5.49 -0.21 -17.73
N GLY A 142 5.91 0.63 -16.78
CA GLY A 142 6.84 1.71 -17.09
C GLY A 142 6.82 2.86 -16.10
N GLN A 143 7.88 2.93 -15.30
CA GLN A 143 8.40 4.09 -14.58
C GLN A 143 7.70 4.49 -13.27
N PHE A 144 8.44 4.18 -12.20
CA PHE A 144 8.31 4.69 -10.83
C PHE A 144 7.01 4.33 -10.13
N SER A 145 6.91 3.02 -9.89
CA SER A 145 6.14 2.46 -8.80
C SER A 145 6.40 3.25 -7.52
N SER A 146 5.43 4.04 -7.08
CA SER A 146 5.24 4.27 -5.65
C SER A 146 4.80 2.93 -5.06
N SER A 147 5.68 1.93 -5.08
CA SER A 147 5.36 0.60 -4.61
C SER A 147 4.90 0.79 -3.17
N ASN A 148 3.71 0.29 -2.85
CA ASN A 148 3.14 0.49 -1.53
C ASN A 148 4.12 -0.12 -0.53
N ILE A 149 4.88 0.71 0.19
CA ILE A 149 6.00 0.24 1.03
C ILE A 149 5.56 -0.83 2.03
N SER A 150 4.29 -0.78 2.46
CA SER A 150 3.66 -1.75 3.36
C SER A 150 3.58 -3.17 2.79
N GLN A 151 3.62 -3.35 1.46
CA GLN A 151 3.61 -4.69 0.86
C GLN A 151 4.97 -5.41 1.01
N TYR A 152 6.06 -4.67 1.27
CA TYR A 152 7.40 -5.22 1.46
C TYR A 152 7.81 -5.28 2.94
N THR A 153 7.01 -4.80 3.89
CA THR A 153 7.39 -4.92 5.31
C THR A 153 7.42 -6.38 5.78
N GLY A 154 6.70 -7.28 5.10
CA GLY A 154 6.67 -8.71 5.43
C GLY A 154 7.95 -9.48 5.10
N ILE A 155 8.89 -8.89 4.35
CA ILE A 155 10.18 -9.51 4.05
C ILE A 155 11.29 -9.07 5.00
N ILE A 156 11.02 -8.13 5.92
CA ILE A 156 11.98 -7.70 6.94
C ILE A 156 12.36 -8.90 7.82
N GLY A 157 13.65 -9.11 8.02
CA GLY A 157 14.23 -10.24 8.73
C GLY A 157 14.40 -11.51 7.89
N TYR A 158 13.96 -11.52 6.62
CA TYR A 158 14.12 -12.68 5.74
C TYR A 158 15.41 -12.59 4.90
N GLU A 159 15.98 -13.75 4.60
CA GLU A 159 17.03 -13.88 3.59
C GLU A 159 16.39 -13.81 2.20
N VAL A 160 16.89 -12.93 1.35
CA VAL A 160 16.36 -12.70 0.01
C VAL A 160 17.48 -12.67 -1.03
N LYS A 161 17.10 -12.84 -2.29
CA LYS A 161 17.94 -12.48 -3.44
C LYS A 161 17.38 -11.21 -4.08
N GLY A 162 18.24 -10.35 -4.56
CA GLY A 162 17.87 -9.17 -5.34
C GLY A 162 19.00 -8.79 -6.30
N SER A 163 18.91 -7.61 -6.90
CA SER A 163 19.92 -7.14 -7.84
C SER A 163 20.23 -5.67 -7.60
N VAL A 164 21.51 -5.33 -7.57
CA VAL A 164 21.98 -3.93 -7.66
C VAL A 164 22.34 -3.63 -9.11
N TYR A 165 22.23 -2.37 -9.51
CA TYR A 165 22.53 -1.97 -10.88
C TYR A 165 23.21 -0.60 -10.94
N ASP A 166 23.99 -0.38 -11.99
CA ASP A 166 24.53 0.93 -12.33
C ASP A 166 23.63 1.58 -13.40
N PRO A 167 22.95 2.71 -13.11
CA PRO A 167 22.10 3.38 -14.09
C PRO A 167 22.89 3.99 -15.27
N ALA A 168 24.19 4.24 -15.12
CA ALA A 168 25.02 4.81 -16.17
C ALA A 168 25.46 3.77 -17.21
N THR A 169 25.80 2.56 -16.76
CA THR A 169 26.27 1.48 -17.65
C THR A 169 25.16 0.50 -18.03
N GLY A 170 24.12 0.36 -17.19
CA GLY A 170 23.10 -0.67 -17.31
C GLY A 170 23.52 -2.03 -16.75
N ASP A 171 24.69 -2.12 -16.11
CA ASP A 171 25.17 -3.35 -15.50
C ASP A 171 24.30 -3.75 -14.30
N ILE A 172 24.03 -5.05 -14.16
CA ILE A 172 23.19 -5.60 -13.09
C ILE A 172 23.93 -6.77 -12.43
N ILE A 173 24.07 -6.72 -11.10
CA ILE A 173 24.70 -7.77 -10.31
C ILE A 173 23.73 -8.28 -9.25
N GLY A 174 23.52 -9.60 -9.26
CA GLY A 174 22.71 -10.29 -8.26
C GLY A 174 23.39 -10.33 -6.91
N VAL A 175 22.65 -10.05 -5.85
CA VAL A 175 23.10 -10.04 -4.45
C VAL A 175 22.14 -10.82 -3.56
N SER A 176 22.64 -11.27 -2.42
CA SER A 176 21.84 -11.98 -1.41
C SER A 176 22.22 -11.53 -0.02
N GLY A 177 21.26 -11.45 0.88
CA GLY A 177 21.43 -10.98 2.25
C GLY A 177 20.10 -11.00 3.01
N ILE A 178 20.13 -10.50 4.23
CA ILE A 178 18.97 -10.42 5.12
C ILE A 178 18.41 -9.00 5.02
N VAL A 179 17.10 -8.85 4.84
CA VAL A 179 16.46 -7.53 4.83
C VAL A 179 16.43 -6.98 6.25
N LYS A 180 17.13 -5.88 6.50
CA LYS A 180 17.13 -5.15 7.77
C LYS A 180 15.89 -4.26 7.90
N GLU A 181 15.59 -3.52 6.84
CA GLU A 181 14.46 -2.60 6.77
C GLU A 181 14.08 -2.28 5.32
N ILE A 182 12.94 -1.63 5.13
CA ILE A 182 12.54 -1.08 3.83
C ILE A 182 12.58 0.44 3.92
N GLN A 183 13.34 1.06 3.04
CA GLN A 183 13.46 2.51 2.93
C GLN A 183 12.83 3.01 1.62
N ARG A 184 12.16 4.15 1.72
CA ARG A 184 11.64 4.86 0.55
C ARG A 184 12.76 5.68 -0.08
N GLY A 185 13.10 5.39 -1.33
CA GLY A 185 13.97 6.24 -2.14
C GLY A 185 13.19 7.31 -2.90
N VAL A 186 13.94 8.18 -3.57
CA VAL A 186 13.37 9.27 -4.40
C VAL A 186 12.71 8.72 -5.67
N TYR A 187 13.30 7.68 -6.24
CA TYR A 187 12.88 7.08 -7.50
C TYR A 187 12.27 5.68 -7.31
N GLU A 188 12.79 4.90 -6.38
CA GLU A 188 12.32 3.53 -6.10
C GLU A 188 12.41 3.24 -4.60
N ASN A 189 11.71 2.20 -4.15
CA ASN A 189 11.86 1.72 -2.78
C ASN A 189 13.01 0.72 -2.70
N TYR A 190 13.75 0.75 -1.60
CA TYR A 190 14.89 -0.13 -1.37
C TYR A 190 14.65 -1.00 -0.14
N ALA A 191 15.00 -2.28 -0.25
CA ALA A 191 15.35 -3.08 0.89
C ALA A 191 16.79 -2.75 1.28
N VAL A 192 16.97 -2.34 2.53
CA VAL A 192 18.30 -2.21 3.12
C VAL A 192 18.68 -3.59 3.63
N MET A 193 19.74 -4.16 3.07
CA MET A 193 20.15 -5.53 3.30
C MET A 193 21.46 -5.61 4.08
N ASP A 194 21.49 -6.49 5.07
CA ASP A 194 22.66 -6.88 5.83
C ASP A 194 23.16 -8.25 5.34
N GLY A 195 24.42 -8.56 5.62
CA GLY A 195 25.01 -9.86 5.26
C GLY A 195 25.37 -10.01 3.77
N VAL A 196 25.43 -8.93 3.00
CA VAL A 196 25.54 -8.99 1.54
C VAL A 196 26.95 -9.35 1.11
N LYS A 197 27.12 -10.54 0.55
CA LYS A 197 28.41 -11.03 0.03
C LYS A 197 28.67 -10.49 -1.38
N VAL A 198 29.83 -9.89 -1.59
CA VAL A 198 30.22 -9.25 -2.87
C VAL A 198 31.66 -9.58 -3.26
N THR A 199 31.96 -9.49 -4.55
CA THR A 199 33.34 -9.47 -5.06
C THR A 199 33.72 -8.03 -5.36
N ILE A 200 34.81 -7.54 -4.78
CA ILE A 200 35.23 -6.14 -4.85
C ILE A 200 36.23 -5.98 -6.00
N ALA A 201 35.87 -5.17 -7.00
CA ALA A 201 36.74 -4.82 -8.12
C ALA A 201 37.58 -3.58 -7.82
N ALA A 202 36.97 -2.55 -7.25
CA ALA A 202 37.64 -1.30 -6.89
C ALA A 202 37.03 -0.66 -5.65
N VAL A 203 37.81 0.23 -5.03
CA VAL A 203 37.32 1.16 -4.01
C VAL A 203 37.00 2.47 -4.73
N ASP A 204 35.77 2.95 -4.59
CA ASP A 204 35.33 4.20 -5.22
C ASP A 204 35.73 5.37 -4.32
N THR A 205 36.99 5.74 -4.44
CA THR A 205 37.56 6.90 -3.74
C THR A 205 37.83 8.01 -4.75
N LYS A 206 37.70 9.27 -4.31
CA LYS A 206 38.09 10.43 -5.13
C LYS A 206 39.61 10.53 -5.34
N VAL A 207 40.38 9.54 -4.88
CA VAL A 207 41.85 9.52 -4.87
C VAL A 207 42.31 8.41 -5.80
N ASN A 208 42.96 8.80 -6.90
CA ASN A 208 43.65 7.85 -7.75
C ASN A 208 45.01 7.52 -7.13
N SER A 209 45.17 6.28 -6.65
CA SER A 209 46.44 5.77 -6.16
C SER A 209 47.01 4.72 -7.10
N ALA A 210 48.33 4.78 -7.36
CA ALA A 210 49.07 3.76 -8.09
C ALA A 210 49.67 2.69 -7.17
N ASP A 211 49.47 2.81 -5.85
CA ASP A 211 49.97 1.85 -4.88
C ASP A 211 49.20 0.52 -4.99
N PRO A 212 49.88 -0.62 -5.26
CA PRO A 212 49.25 -1.93 -5.33
C PRO A 212 48.49 -2.35 -4.06
N ASN A 213 48.90 -1.86 -2.89
CA ASN A 213 48.28 -2.19 -1.60
C ASN A 213 47.14 -1.25 -1.22
N PHE A 214 46.95 -0.14 -1.93
CA PHE A 214 45.96 0.90 -1.58
C PHE A 214 44.57 0.33 -1.30
N LYS A 215 44.10 -0.60 -2.13
CA LYS A 215 42.78 -1.22 -1.94
C LYS A 215 42.70 -2.00 -0.63
N LYS A 216 43.74 -2.77 -0.32
CA LYS A 216 43.81 -3.57 0.90
C LYS A 216 43.83 -2.65 2.12
N ASP A 217 44.75 -1.69 2.14
CA ASP A 217 44.92 -0.77 3.27
C ASP A 217 43.63 0.04 3.51
N TYR A 218 43.00 0.51 2.43
CA TYR A 218 41.69 1.17 2.51
C TYR A 218 40.63 0.27 3.15
N LEU A 219 40.54 -1.00 2.75
CA LEU A 219 39.54 -1.93 3.30
C LEU A 219 39.84 -2.23 4.78
N GLU A 220 41.10 -2.44 5.17
CA GLU A 220 41.51 -2.68 6.56
C GLU A 220 41.16 -1.50 7.47
N GLU A 221 41.38 -0.27 7.03
CA GLU A 221 41.08 0.94 7.79
C GLU A 221 39.58 1.26 7.91
N ASN A 222 38.75 0.66 7.04
CA ASN A 222 37.32 0.97 6.92
C ASN A 222 36.38 -0.17 7.30
N ILE A 223 36.88 -1.22 7.96
CA ILE A 223 36.02 -2.20 8.63
C ILE A 223 35.14 -1.48 9.67
N GLY A 224 33.84 -1.81 9.66
CA GLY A 224 32.80 -1.19 10.48
C GLY A 224 32.37 0.22 10.02
N LYS A 225 32.90 0.73 8.91
CA LYS A 225 32.57 2.06 8.38
C LYS A 225 31.84 1.98 7.05
N LYS A 226 31.14 3.07 6.72
CA LYS A 226 30.48 3.25 5.43
C LYS A 226 31.52 3.45 4.32
N VAL A 227 31.42 2.65 3.26
CA VAL A 227 32.32 2.65 2.10
C VAL A 227 31.51 2.70 0.80
N SER A 228 32.10 3.28 -0.26
CA SER A 228 31.65 3.14 -1.64
C SER A 228 32.61 2.20 -2.37
N LEU A 229 32.10 1.11 -2.93
CA LEU A 229 32.89 0.08 -3.60
C LEU A 229 32.31 -0.19 -4.98
N VAL A 230 33.17 -0.53 -5.93
CA VAL A 230 32.74 -1.09 -7.21
C VAL A 230 32.81 -2.61 -7.08
N ILE A 231 31.65 -3.26 -7.17
CA ILE A 231 31.55 -4.72 -7.14
C ILE A 231 31.52 -5.29 -8.54
N THR A 232 31.97 -6.53 -8.70
CA THR A 232 31.94 -7.27 -9.96
C THR A 232 31.18 -8.58 -9.84
N ASP A 233 30.66 -9.04 -10.96
CA ASP A 233 30.02 -10.35 -11.04
C ASP A 233 31.01 -11.48 -10.71
N ALA A 234 30.52 -12.56 -10.12
CA ALA A 234 31.33 -13.72 -9.78
C ALA A 234 31.68 -14.62 -10.99
N TYR A 235 31.02 -14.40 -12.13
CA TYR A 235 31.07 -15.27 -13.30
C TYR A 235 32.10 -14.82 -14.35
N GLY A 236 32.71 -13.65 -14.16
CA GLY A 236 33.76 -13.11 -15.02
C GLY A 236 33.25 -12.38 -16.26
N TYR A 237 32.01 -11.90 -16.26
CA TYR A 237 31.49 -11.05 -17.34
C TYR A 237 32.06 -9.62 -17.31
N GLY A 238 32.70 -9.24 -16.19
CA GLY A 238 33.34 -7.95 -16.03
C GLY A 238 32.35 -6.81 -15.76
N LEU A 239 31.14 -7.15 -15.32
CA LEU A 239 30.12 -6.18 -14.94
C LEU A 239 30.61 -5.40 -13.72
N GLN A 240 30.36 -4.09 -13.68
CA GLN A 240 30.81 -3.24 -12.59
C GLN A 240 29.65 -2.41 -12.07
N VAL A 241 29.31 -2.57 -10.79
CA VAL A 241 28.24 -1.82 -10.15
C VAL A 241 28.79 -1.11 -8.91
N PRO A 242 28.65 0.23 -8.79
CA PRO A 242 28.98 0.93 -7.57
C PRO A 242 27.92 0.63 -6.50
N VAL A 243 28.37 0.26 -5.31
CA VAL A 243 27.53 -0.07 -4.17
C VAL A 243 28.08 0.65 -2.94
N THR A 244 27.18 1.25 -2.18
CA THR A 244 27.49 1.81 -0.86
C THR A 244 26.95 0.89 0.24
N GLY A 245 27.72 0.70 1.29
CA GLY A 245 27.33 -0.08 2.47
C GLY A 245 28.34 0.08 3.60
N ILE A 246 28.11 -0.59 4.73
CA ILE A 246 29.07 -0.72 5.82
C ILE A 246 29.92 -1.96 5.58
N LEU A 247 31.24 -1.82 5.54
CA LEU A 247 32.12 -2.99 5.37
C LEU A 247 32.19 -3.77 6.67
N ARG A 248 31.60 -4.97 6.72
CA ARG A 248 31.66 -5.83 7.91
C ARG A 248 32.96 -6.63 7.96
N ASP A 249 33.34 -7.24 6.84
CA ASP A 249 34.55 -8.04 6.73
C ASP A 249 34.96 -8.20 5.26
N PHE A 250 36.21 -8.57 5.01
CA PHE A 250 36.71 -8.90 3.68
C PHE A 250 37.76 -10.00 3.72
N ASN A 251 37.93 -10.69 2.60
CA ASN A 251 38.95 -11.71 2.41
C ASN A 251 39.65 -11.52 1.07
N ILE A 252 40.94 -11.82 1.02
CA ILE A 252 41.73 -11.82 -0.21
C ILE A 252 42.08 -13.27 -0.52
N ALA A 253 41.56 -13.78 -1.62
CA ALA A 253 41.89 -15.10 -2.11
C ALA A 253 43.34 -15.15 -2.65
N PRO A 254 43.99 -16.33 -2.70
CA PRO A 254 45.36 -16.46 -3.18
C PRO A 254 45.59 -15.98 -4.63
N ASP A 255 44.52 -15.93 -5.44
CA ASP A 255 44.52 -15.40 -6.80
C ASP A 255 44.41 -13.87 -6.86
N GLY A 256 44.41 -13.20 -5.70
CA GLY A 256 44.28 -11.75 -5.56
C GLY A 256 42.85 -11.23 -5.62
N LYS A 257 41.83 -12.09 -5.77
CA LYS A 257 40.43 -11.66 -5.74
C LYS A 257 40.03 -11.27 -4.34
N ILE A 258 39.37 -10.11 -4.22
CA ILE A 258 38.87 -9.60 -2.96
C ILE A 258 37.37 -9.89 -2.87
N THR A 259 36.95 -10.57 -1.83
CA THR A 259 35.54 -10.71 -1.48
C THR A 259 35.24 -9.97 -0.19
N GLY A 260 34.02 -9.46 -0.05
CA GLY A 260 33.60 -8.69 1.11
C GLY A 260 32.21 -9.07 1.56
N VAL A 261 31.89 -8.73 2.81
CA VAL A 261 30.53 -8.77 3.33
C VAL A 261 30.14 -7.36 3.74
N LEU A 262 29.05 -6.86 3.16
CA LEU A 262 28.53 -5.52 3.40
C LEU A 262 27.23 -5.59 4.20
N ASP A 263 27.05 -4.60 5.07
CA ASP A 263 25.78 -4.27 5.71
C ASP A 263 25.21 -2.98 5.12
N GLU A 264 23.93 -2.74 5.36
CA GLU A 264 23.20 -1.56 4.88
C GLU A 264 23.31 -1.32 3.36
N VAL A 265 23.28 -2.40 2.57
CA VAL A 265 23.28 -2.32 1.10
C VAL A 265 21.86 -2.06 0.60
N TYR A 266 21.71 -1.06 -0.27
CA TYR A 266 20.43 -0.68 -0.84
C TYR A 266 20.12 -1.53 -2.07
N VAL A 267 19.04 -2.31 -2.02
CA VAL A 267 18.63 -3.21 -3.10
C VAL A 267 17.18 -2.89 -3.49
N PRO A 268 16.88 -2.59 -4.77
CA PRO A 268 15.53 -2.35 -5.26
C PRO A 268 14.54 -3.44 -4.82
N VAL A 269 13.44 -3.05 -4.16
CA VAL A 269 12.44 -4.02 -3.67
C VAL A 269 11.77 -4.80 -4.81
N ASP A 270 11.68 -4.21 -5.99
CA ASP A 270 11.07 -4.84 -7.17
C ASP A 270 11.98 -5.93 -7.78
N SER A 271 13.27 -5.92 -7.44
CA SER A 271 14.21 -6.99 -7.82
C SER A 271 14.16 -8.19 -6.88
N ILE A 272 13.47 -8.07 -5.73
CA ILE A 272 13.52 -9.08 -4.68
C ILE A 272 12.79 -10.36 -5.09
N SER A 273 13.46 -11.47 -4.86
CA SER A 273 12.97 -12.81 -5.13
C SER A 273 13.50 -13.81 -4.10
N ASN A 274 12.95 -15.02 -4.12
CA ASN A 274 13.46 -16.16 -3.34
C ASN A 274 13.59 -15.84 -1.83
N ILE A 275 12.47 -15.43 -1.24
CA ILE A 275 12.33 -15.05 0.18
C ILE A 275 12.36 -16.30 1.05
N LYS A 276 13.33 -16.39 1.96
CA LYS A 276 13.53 -17.51 2.88
C LYS A 276 13.61 -17.01 4.31
N ARG A 277 13.00 -17.76 5.23
CA ARG A 277 13.20 -17.49 6.66
C ARG A 277 14.68 -17.70 6.99
N PRO A 278 15.28 -16.82 7.81
CA PRO A 278 16.66 -17.01 8.22
C PRO A 278 16.78 -18.35 8.95
N SER A 279 17.81 -19.10 8.62
CA SER A 279 18.10 -20.36 9.31
C SER A 279 18.35 -20.04 10.78
N ALA A 280 17.75 -20.80 11.71
CA ALA A 280 17.79 -20.57 13.16
C ALA A 280 19.19 -20.51 13.81
N ASN A 281 20.25 -20.67 13.02
CA ASN A 281 21.66 -20.57 13.41
C ASN A 281 22.34 -19.23 13.07
N SER A 282 21.60 -18.21 12.62
CA SER A 282 22.16 -16.90 12.23
C SER A 282 21.82 -15.74 13.17
N ILE A 283 21.02 -15.98 14.21
CA ILE A 283 20.86 -15.04 15.32
C ILE A 283 21.95 -15.39 16.33
N VAL A 284 23.13 -14.80 16.16
CA VAL A 284 24.13 -14.79 17.22
C VAL A 284 23.63 -13.81 18.28
N ASP A 285 23.33 -14.39 19.42
CA ASP A 285 23.08 -13.79 20.73
C ASP A 285 24.00 -12.58 21.00
N ASP A 286 23.47 -11.36 20.90
CA ASP A 286 24.06 -10.18 21.53
C ASP A 286 23.71 -10.25 23.02
N GLY A 287 24.68 -10.73 23.79
CA GLY A 287 24.47 -11.12 25.17
C GLY A 287 23.96 -9.99 26.03
N THR A 288 22.87 -10.24 26.74
CA THR A 288 22.69 -9.82 28.14
C THR A 288 21.47 -10.52 28.71
N GLU A 289 21.67 -11.67 29.35
CA GLU A 289 20.96 -12.00 30.59
C GLU A 289 21.69 -13.14 31.29
N LYS A 290 22.50 -12.77 32.31
CA LYS A 290 22.85 -13.69 33.38
C LYS A 290 21.54 -14.09 34.06
N ASN A 291 21.21 -15.38 34.04
CA ASN A 291 20.30 -15.93 35.04
C ASN A 291 21.04 -16.98 35.89
N PRO A 292 20.91 -16.96 37.24
CA PRO A 292 21.76 -17.74 38.14
C PRO A 292 21.42 -19.23 38.08
N GLN A 293 22.46 -20.05 38.27
CA GLN A 293 22.34 -21.48 38.54
C GLN A 293 21.39 -21.72 39.72
N VAL A 294 20.36 -22.54 39.49
CA VAL A 294 19.68 -23.28 40.54
C VAL A 294 20.17 -24.71 40.40
N GLU A 295 21.07 -25.12 41.27
CA GLU A 295 21.39 -26.53 41.50
C GLU A 295 20.16 -27.19 42.14
N GLU A 296 19.62 -28.22 41.50
CA GLU A 296 18.78 -29.21 42.17
C GLU A 296 19.58 -30.50 42.41
N PRO A 297 19.40 -31.14 43.58
CA PRO A 297 20.26 -32.21 44.06
C PRO A 297 20.03 -33.54 43.34
N GLN A 298 21.10 -34.31 43.17
CA GLN A 298 21.05 -35.70 42.74
C GLN A 298 20.42 -36.57 43.83
N ASP A 299 19.21 -37.07 43.57
CA ASP A 299 18.62 -38.16 44.35
C ASP A 299 19.14 -39.50 43.80
N GLY A 300 19.80 -40.26 44.67
CA GLY A 300 20.39 -41.55 44.35
C GLY A 300 19.34 -42.67 44.35
N GLU A 301 19.33 -43.50 43.31
CA GLU A 301 18.65 -44.80 43.36
C GLU A 301 19.59 -45.90 43.90
N PRO A 302 19.10 -46.79 44.78
CA PRO A 302 19.91 -47.81 45.44
C PRO A 302 20.17 -49.03 44.57
N GLN A 303 21.35 -49.61 44.76
CA GLN A 303 21.75 -50.92 44.27
C GLN A 303 20.86 -52.01 44.86
N ASN A 304 20.25 -52.84 44.01
CA ASN A 304 19.72 -54.14 44.42
C ASN A 304 20.67 -55.24 43.93
N GLU A 305 21.29 -55.89 44.92
CA GLU A 305 22.03 -57.13 44.81
C GLU A 305 21.10 -58.34 44.66
N GLU A 306 21.74 -59.47 44.31
CA GLU A 306 21.30 -60.88 44.38
C GLU A 306 20.84 -61.58 43.08
N PRO A 307 21.03 -62.92 42.98
CA PRO A 307 22.25 -63.65 43.30
C PRO A 307 22.63 -64.67 42.20
N GLY A 308 23.88 -65.12 42.21
CA GLY A 308 24.36 -66.23 41.39
C GLY A 308 23.70 -67.55 41.76
N ASN A 309 23.38 -68.36 40.75
CA ASN A 309 22.91 -69.72 40.94
C ASN A 309 24.04 -70.71 40.57
N VAL A 310 24.33 -71.53 41.59
CA VAL A 310 24.99 -72.85 41.71
C VAL A 310 25.39 -73.57 40.43
#